data_AF-A0A9Q1N119-F1
#
_entry.id   AF-A0A9Q1N119-F1
#
_cell.length_a   1.000
_cell.length_b   1.000
_cell.length_c   1.000
_cell.angle_alpha   90.00
_cell.angle_beta   90.00
_cell.angle_gamma   90.00
#
_symmetry.space_group_name_H-M   'P 1'
#
loop_
_entity.id
_entity.type
_entity.pdbx_description
1 polymer ?
#
loop_
_entity_poly.entity_id
_entity_poly.type
_entity_poly.pdbx_seq_one_letter_code
_entity_poly.pdbx_strand_id
1 'polypeptide(L)'
;MVAPSVTTTPPSTLTMASKSSSTTSHSHYFFLVIYKLFLLLSSFFQVLKYQLFSLTSVPPDQQKILGRDDQIVSVESDLASMSDKLRLVSIDGVEEEIAAEAKEKSEKTAMSDEELARILQAEEALMMQHFVASENKQQVEQRIRPYVNQVQMYEDLYRQEMARKTVPVDKLEEKALVSLGREGNCKPTKVEQDNAFLLQLLFWFKQSFRLVNTPPCDSCGNETRSQGMGVANSSETVYGASRVELYCCNS
;
A
#
# COMPACT_ATOMS: atom_id res chain seq x y z
N MET A 1 53.52 -47.34 -39.44
CA MET A 1 54.63 -47.44 -38.47
C MET A 1 54.59 -46.21 -37.58
N VAL A 2 54.68 -46.45 -36.27
CA VAL A 2 54.80 -45.51 -35.13
C VAL A 2 53.56 -44.68 -34.77
N ALA A 3 52.93 -45.06 -33.65
CA ALA A 3 52.02 -44.25 -32.84
C ALA A 3 52.80 -43.60 -31.66
N PRO A 4 52.32 -42.49 -31.10
CA PRO A 4 52.62 -42.09 -29.71
C PRO A 4 51.32 -41.94 -28.89
N SER A 5 51.18 -42.67 -27.78
CA SER A 5 51.55 -42.29 -26.40
C SER A 5 50.38 -41.65 -25.64
N VAL A 6 49.69 -42.53 -24.90
CA VAL A 6 48.64 -42.23 -23.91
C VAL A 6 49.30 -41.80 -22.60
N THR A 7 48.91 -40.65 -22.06
CA THR A 7 49.28 -40.20 -20.70
C THR A 7 48.04 -40.22 -19.82
N THR A 8 48.05 -41.12 -18.84
CA THR A 8 47.04 -41.33 -17.81
C THR A 8 47.33 -40.42 -16.60
N THR A 9 46.35 -39.67 -16.11
CA THR A 9 46.39 -38.91 -14.84
C THR A 9 45.38 -39.49 -13.81
N PRO A 10 45.67 -39.38 -12.50
CA PRO A 10 44.96 -40.09 -11.42
C PRO A 10 43.66 -39.39 -10.94
N PRO A 11 42.79 -40.08 -10.18
CA PRO A 11 41.50 -39.53 -9.75
C PRO A 11 41.66 -38.57 -8.56
N SER A 12 41.07 -37.37 -8.67
CA SER A 12 40.95 -36.43 -7.55
C SER A 12 39.63 -36.64 -6.81
N THR A 13 39.75 -37.06 -5.56
CA THR A 13 38.72 -37.06 -4.52
C THR A 13 38.17 -35.65 -4.31
N LEU A 14 36.86 -35.44 -4.46
CA LEU A 14 36.17 -34.20 -4.11
C LEU A 14 35.32 -34.41 -2.85
N THR A 15 35.78 -33.78 -1.78
CA THR A 15 35.13 -33.65 -0.48
C THR A 15 33.84 -32.84 -0.59
N MET A 16 32.73 -33.40 -0.13
CA MET A 16 31.45 -32.71 0.04
C MET A 16 31.55 -31.73 1.23
N ALA A 17 31.55 -30.43 0.94
CA ALA A 17 31.41 -29.38 1.94
C ALA A 17 29.94 -28.89 1.96
N SER A 18 29.20 -29.33 2.97
CA SER A 18 27.89 -28.79 3.32
C SER A 18 28.06 -27.35 3.82
N LYS A 19 27.53 -26.36 3.09
CA LYS A 19 27.34 -24.99 3.59
C LYS A 19 25.86 -24.75 3.85
N SER A 20 25.50 -24.78 5.12
CA SER A 20 24.28 -24.26 5.70
C SER A 20 24.29 -22.73 5.68
N SER A 21 23.36 -22.11 4.97
CA SER A 21 22.97 -20.71 5.20
C SER A 21 21.67 -20.39 4.46
N SER A 22 20.54 -20.72 5.08
CA SER A 22 19.19 -20.37 4.58
C SER A 22 18.26 -19.90 5.71
N THR A 23 18.78 -19.16 6.69
CA THR A 23 17.98 -18.62 7.80
C THR A 23 17.70 -17.11 7.70
N THR A 24 18.34 -16.38 6.78
CA THR A 24 18.20 -14.91 6.68
C THR A 24 16.94 -14.45 5.94
N SER A 25 16.40 -15.24 5.01
CA SER A 25 15.22 -14.86 4.22
C SER A 25 13.91 -14.88 5.02
N HIS A 26 13.78 -15.81 5.98
CA HIS A 26 12.56 -15.98 6.76
C HIS A 26 12.41 -14.87 7.80
N SER A 27 13.53 -14.42 8.39
CA SER A 27 13.57 -13.31 9.35
C SER A 27 13.16 -11.98 8.72
N HIS A 28 13.56 -11.71 7.47
CA HIS A 28 13.22 -10.47 6.77
C HIS A 28 11.74 -10.41 6.35
N TYR A 29 11.18 -11.55 5.94
CA TYR A 29 9.74 -11.67 5.63
C TYR A 29 8.89 -11.51 6.88
N PHE A 30 9.31 -12.11 7.99
CA PHE A 30 8.63 -11.97 9.29
C PHE A 30 8.66 -10.52 9.79
N PHE A 31 9.79 -9.84 9.65
CA PHE A 31 9.93 -8.43 10.02
C PHE A 31 9.03 -7.51 9.17
N LEU A 32 8.94 -7.78 7.86
CA LEU A 32 8.03 -7.05 6.95
C LEU A 32 6.55 -7.28 7.28
N VAL A 33 6.16 -8.50 7.65
CA VAL A 33 4.78 -8.81 8.06
C VAL A 33 4.43 -8.11 9.37
N ILE A 34 5.33 -8.13 10.35
CA ILE A 34 5.13 -7.42 11.63
C ILE A 34 5.06 -5.90 11.41
N TYR A 35 5.94 -5.33 10.60
CA TYR A 35 5.93 -3.89 10.32
C TYR A 35 4.65 -3.47 9.57
N LYS A 36 4.17 -4.33 8.66
CA LYS A 36 2.91 -4.10 7.92
C LYS A 36 1.69 -4.27 8.82
N LEU A 37 1.71 -5.20 9.77
CA LEU A 37 0.67 -5.37 10.79
C LEU A 37 0.66 -4.18 11.78
N PHE A 38 1.84 -3.71 12.20
CA PHE A 38 2.00 -2.52 13.05
C PHE A 38 1.50 -1.25 12.35
N LEU A 39 1.83 -1.06 11.07
CA LEU A 39 1.29 0.03 10.26
C LEU A 39 -0.24 -0.07 10.08
N LEU A 40 -0.77 -1.27 9.87
CA LEU A 40 -2.22 -1.51 9.82
C LEU A 40 -2.91 -1.19 11.16
N LEU A 41 -2.31 -1.60 12.28
CA LEU A 41 -2.83 -1.32 13.63
C LEU A 41 -2.80 0.18 13.95
N SER A 42 -1.74 0.89 13.58
CA SER A 42 -1.65 2.35 13.74
C SER A 42 -2.73 3.09 12.94
N SER A 43 -3.04 2.59 11.74
CA SER A 43 -4.12 3.13 10.91
C SER A 43 -5.50 2.82 11.47
N PHE A 44 -5.69 1.63 12.06
CA PHE A 44 -6.96 1.21 12.64
C PHE A 44 -7.39 2.10 13.81
N PHE A 45 -6.47 2.43 14.72
CA PHE A 45 -6.81 3.29 15.85
C PHE A 45 -7.17 4.73 15.42
N GLN A 46 -6.50 5.25 14.38
CA GLN A 46 -6.90 6.53 13.80
C GLN A 46 -8.28 6.45 13.15
N VAL A 47 -8.54 5.42 12.35
CA VAL A 47 -9.85 5.19 11.72
C VAL A 47 -10.95 5.08 12.77
N LEU A 48 -10.71 4.35 13.87
CA LEU A 48 -11.64 4.21 14.98
C LEU A 48 -11.96 5.55 15.64
N LYS A 49 -10.98 6.45 15.84
CA LYS A 49 -11.23 7.79 16.41
C LYS A 49 -12.14 8.65 15.52
N TYR A 50 -11.95 8.58 14.20
CA TYR A 50 -12.81 9.28 13.26
C TYR A 50 -14.22 8.69 13.21
N GLN A 51 -14.35 7.36 13.24
CA GLN A 51 -15.65 6.69 13.37
C GLN A 51 -16.34 7.06 14.69
N LEU A 52 -15.59 7.13 15.79
CA LEU A 52 -16.12 7.51 17.09
C LEU A 52 -16.51 8.99 17.13
N PHE A 53 -15.83 9.87 16.38
CA PHE A 53 -16.25 11.27 16.23
C PHE A 53 -17.61 11.35 15.54
N SER A 54 -17.83 10.56 14.48
CA SER A 54 -19.14 10.47 13.83
C SER A 54 -20.25 10.00 14.77
N LEU A 55 -19.94 9.15 15.77
CA LEU A 55 -20.94 8.62 16.71
C LEU A 55 -21.13 9.46 17.97
N THR A 56 -20.13 10.23 18.38
CA THR A 56 -20.11 10.91 19.70
C THR A 56 -19.97 12.43 19.61
N SER A 57 -19.64 12.98 18.43
CA SER A 57 -19.29 14.38 18.21
C SER A 57 -18.12 14.91 19.05
N VAL A 58 -17.37 14.03 19.72
CA VAL A 58 -16.17 14.40 20.49
C VAL A 58 -14.94 14.37 19.56
N PRO A 59 -14.21 15.48 19.39
CA PRO A 59 -13.06 15.54 18.48
C PRO A 59 -11.99 14.49 18.81
N PRO A 60 -11.28 13.91 17.81
CA PRO A 60 -10.27 12.86 18.01
C PRO A 60 -9.19 13.16 19.06
N ASP A 61 -8.87 14.45 19.26
CA ASP A 61 -7.85 14.93 20.21
C ASP A 61 -8.35 14.96 21.66
N GLN A 62 -9.67 14.92 21.85
CA GLN A 62 -10.36 14.96 23.15
C GLN A 62 -10.95 13.60 23.54
N GLN A 63 -10.90 12.61 22.65
CA GLN A 63 -11.38 11.25 22.89
C GLN A 63 -10.39 10.46 23.76
N LYS A 64 -10.86 9.99 24.92
CA LYS A 64 -10.14 9.08 25.81
C LYS A 64 -10.75 7.68 25.71
N ILE A 65 -10.05 6.77 25.04
CA ILE A 65 -10.46 5.36 24.93
C ILE A 65 -9.81 4.60 26.09
N LEU A 66 -10.63 4.07 26.99
CA LEU A 66 -10.20 3.33 28.18
C LEU A 66 -10.22 1.83 27.91
N GLY A 67 -9.18 1.12 28.35
CA GLY A 67 -9.15 -0.34 28.41
C GLY A 67 -9.96 -0.86 29.62
N ARG A 68 -10.10 -2.19 29.73
CA ARG A 68 -10.85 -2.84 30.84
C ARG A 68 -10.35 -2.46 32.23
N ASP A 69 -9.09 -2.06 32.37
CA ASP A 69 -8.45 -1.72 33.65
C ASP A 69 -8.40 -0.20 33.92
N ASP A 70 -9.29 0.59 33.29
CA ASP A 70 -9.32 2.07 33.33
C ASP A 70 -8.04 2.76 32.85
N GLN A 71 -7.14 2.01 32.21
CA GLN A 71 -5.91 2.53 31.64
C GLN A 71 -6.17 3.16 30.26
N ILE A 72 -5.65 4.37 30.05
CA ILE A 72 -5.79 5.10 28.79
C ILE A 72 -5.01 4.35 27.71
N VAL A 73 -5.71 3.92 26.65
CA VAL A 73 -5.10 3.25 25.51
C VAL A 73 -4.41 4.31 24.65
N SER A 74 -3.08 4.31 24.63
CA SER A 74 -2.26 5.20 23.81
C SER A 74 -1.96 4.58 22.44
N VAL A 75 -1.61 5.41 21.46
CA VAL A 75 -1.27 5.04 20.07
C VAL A 75 -0.11 4.04 19.99
N GLU A 76 0.71 3.94 21.04
CA GLU A 76 1.87 3.05 21.16
C GLU A 76 1.60 1.80 22.02
N SER A 77 0.40 1.65 22.58
CA SER A 77 0.07 0.49 23.41
C SER A 77 -0.18 -0.73 22.53
N ASP A 78 0.59 -1.79 22.81
CA ASP A 78 0.65 -3.01 22.02
C ASP A 78 -0.68 -3.78 22.08
N LEU A 79 -1.55 -3.54 21.10
CA LEU A 79 -2.88 -4.15 20.97
C LEU A 79 -2.84 -5.69 20.90
N ALA A 80 -1.67 -6.27 20.57
CA ALA A 80 -1.42 -7.71 20.64
C ALA A 80 -1.60 -8.27 22.06
N SER A 81 -1.34 -7.49 23.12
CA SER A 81 -1.55 -7.90 24.52
C SER A 81 -3.04 -7.97 24.91
N MET A 82 -3.96 -7.42 24.10
CA MET A 82 -5.37 -7.27 24.45
C MET A 82 -6.32 -8.09 23.60
N SER A 83 -5.88 -8.59 22.44
CA SER A 83 -6.68 -9.44 21.54
C SER A 83 -7.20 -10.70 22.26
N ASP A 84 -6.38 -11.31 23.11
CA ASP A 84 -6.72 -12.54 23.82
C ASP A 84 -7.73 -12.35 24.96
N LYS A 85 -8.15 -11.10 25.25
CA LYS A 85 -9.06 -10.76 26.36
C LYS A 85 -10.43 -10.26 25.89
N LEU A 86 -10.67 -10.24 24.58
CA LEU A 86 -11.96 -9.85 23.99
C LEU A 86 -12.86 -11.08 23.89
N ARG A 87 -13.83 -11.19 24.81
CA ARG A 87 -14.92 -12.18 24.76
C ARG A 87 -16.20 -11.50 24.32
N LEU A 88 -16.85 -12.05 23.30
CA LEU A 88 -18.25 -11.76 22.99
C LEU A 88 -19.11 -12.38 24.10
N VAL A 89 -19.83 -11.57 24.87
CA VAL A 89 -20.82 -12.06 25.84
C VAL A 89 -22.18 -11.93 25.18
N SER A 90 -22.79 -13.05 24.81
CA SER A 90 -24.24 -13.11 24.55
C SER A 90 -24.96 -12.88 25.86
N ILE A 91 -25.81 -11.87 25.91
CA ILE A 91 -26.70 -11.64 27.05
C ILE A 91 -27.92 -12.53 26.84
N ASP A 92 -27.79 -13.78 27.26
CA ASP A 92 -28.93 -14.64 27.54
C ASP A 92 -28.69 -15.29 28.91
N GLY A 93 -29.54 -14.94 29.87
CA GLY A 93 -29.67 -15.63 31.15
C GLY A 93 -28.75 -15.18 32.28
N VAL A 94 -29.07 -14.04 32.90
CA VAL A 94 -29.04 -13.89 34.37
C VAL A 94 -30.24 -13.03 34.75
N GLU A 95 -31.39 -13.70 34.84
CA GLU A 95 -32.53 -13.23 35.61
C GLU A 95 -32.16 -13.28 37.09
N GLU A 96 -32.67 -12.32 37.86
CA GLU A 96 -32.49 -12.12 39.32
C GLU A 96 -31.25 -11.30 39.74
N GLU A 97 -31.53 -10.00 39.98
CA GLU A 97 -30.92 -9.09 40.99
C GLU A 97 -30.59 -7.65 40.53
N ILE A 98 -31.02 -7.21 39.34
CA ILE A 98 -31.02 -5.76 38.98
C ILE A 98 -32.41 -5.31 38.51
N ALA A 99 -33.44 -5.66 39.28
CA ALA A 99 -34.84 -5.34 38.97
C ALA A 99 -35.32 -3.96 39.49
N ALA A 100 -34.45 -3.15 40.11
CA ALA A 100 -34.88 -1.86 40.71
C ALA A 100 -34.30 -0.60 40.06
N GLU A 101 -33.15 -0.66 39.38
CA GLU A 101 -32.53 0.51 38.75
C GLU A 101 -32.59 0.51 37.21
N ALA A 102 -33.26 -0.49 36.63
CA ALA A 102 -33.47 -0.61 35.19
C ALA A 102 -34.77 0.07 34.69
N LYS A 103 -35.46 0.86 35.53
CA LYS A 103 -36.76 1.46 35.17
C LYS A 103 -36.72 2.92 34.71
N GLU A 104 -35.58 3.61 34.81
CA GLU A 104 -35.44 5.00 34.33
C GLU A 104 -34.45 5.21 33.19
N LYS A 105 -33.75 4.17 32.72
CA LYS A 105 -32.70 4.31 31.68
C LYS A 105 -32.89 3.42 30.45
N SER A 106 -34.11 2.90 30.24
CA SER A 106 -34.46 2.09 29.06
C SER A 106 -35.26 2.85 28.00
N GLU A 107 -35.57 4.14 28.21
CA GLU A 107 -36.40 4.94 27.27
C GLU A 107 -35.60 5.93 26.41
N LYS A 108 -34.27 5.99 26.50
CA LYS A 108 -33.48 7.05 25.83
C LYS A 108 -32.55 6.60 24.71
N THR A 109 -32.52 5.32 24.32
CA THR A 109 -31.58 4.90 23.25
C THR A 109 -32.09 3.72 22.44
N ALA A 110 -33.34 3.80 21.99
CA ALA A 110 -33.81 3.02 20.86
C ALA A 110 -34.36 4.01 19.84
N MET A 111 -33.46 4.67 19.10
CA MET A 111 -33.88 5.30 17.87
C MET A 111 -34.47 4.21 16.98
N SER A 112 -35.70 4.39 16.51
CA SER A 112 -36.29 3.50 15.51
C SER A 112 -35.38 3.51 14.27
N ASP A 113 -35.23 2.37 13.59
CA ASP A 113 -34.41 2.25 12.35
C ASP A 113 -34.80 3.32 11.31
N GLU A 114 -36.07 3.73 11.30
CA GLU A 114 -36.60 4.80 10.45
C GLU A 114 -36.05 6.19 10.84
N GLU A 115 -35.87 6.44 12.13
CA GLU A 115 -35.34 7.71 12.63
C GLU A 115 -33.83 7.78 12.43
N LEU A 116 -33.12 6.65 12.58
CA LEU A 116 -31.71 6.54 12.23
C LEU A 116 -31.48 6.77 10.73
N ALA A 117 -32.32 6.18 9.87
CA ALA A 117 -32.26 6.41 8.43
C ALA A 117 -32.48 7.89 8.08
N ARG A 118 -33.40 8.56 8.76
CA ARG A 118 -33.62 10.01 8.59
C ARG A 118 -32.44 10.86 9.05
N ILE A 119 -31.80 10.52 10.18
CA ILE A 119 -30.60 11.23 10.63
C ILE A 119 -29.45 11.03 9.64
N LEU A 120 -29.17 9.79 9.22
CA LEU A 120 -28.12 9.50 8.25
C LEU A 120 -28.33 10.25 6.92
N GLN A 121 -29.58 10.28 6.43
CA GLN A 121 -29.92 11.04 5.22
C GLN A 121 -29.78 12.55 5.41
N ALA A 122 -30.15 13.08 6.59
CA ALA A 122 -30.01 14.49 6.91
C ALA A 122 -28.53 14.90 7.08
N GLU A 123 -27.71 14.06 7.69
CA GLU A 123 -26.26 14.26 7.81
C GLU A 123 -25.56 14.19 6.44
N GLU A 124 -25.93 13.24 5.58
CA GLU A 124 -25.43 13.15 4.21
C GLU A 124 -25.83 14.40 3.40
N ALA A 125 -27.08 14.86 3.54
CA ALA A 125 -27.56 16.07 2.89
C ALA A 125 -26.86 17.34 3.40
N LEU A 126 -26.60 17.44 4.71
CA LEU A 126 -25.84 18.54 5.31
C LEU A 126 -24.36 18.52 4.92
N MET A 127 -23.74 17.33 4.84
CA MET A 127 -22.38 17.16 4.36
C MET A 127 -22.28 17.55 2.88
N MET A 128 -23.24 17.14 2.05
CA MET A 128 -23.34 17.57 0.66
C MET A 128 -23.59 19.07 0.54
N GLN A 129 -24.44 19.67 1.39
CA GLN A 129 -24.63 21.12 1.43
C GLN A 129 -23.34 21.85 1.82
N HIS A 130 -22.59 21.38 2.81
CA HIS A 130 -21.31 21.98 3.20
C HIS A 130 -20.28 21.87 2.07
N PHE A 131 -20.25 20.75 1.35
CA PHE A 131 -19.40 20.57 0.17
C PHE A 131 -19.78 21.51 -0.98
N VAL A 132 -21.08 21.65 -1.27
CA VAL A 132 -21.61 22.49 -2.36
C VAL A 132 -21.55 23.98 -2.02
N ALA A 133 -21.75 24.36 -0.77
CA ALA A 133 -21.66 25.74 -0.28
C ALA A 133 -20.23 26.20 -0.04
N SER A 134 -19.25 25.29 -0.03
CA SER A 134 -17.84 25.68 0.07
C SER A 134 -17.43 26.47 -1.19
N GLU A 135 -16.94 27.70 -1.00
CA GLU A 135 -16.31 28.55 -2.04
C GLU A 135 -15.11 27.85 -2.73
N ASN A 136 -14.68 26.72 -2.18
CA ASN A 136 -13.58 25.89 -2.65
C ASN A 136 -13.97 24.86 -3.71
N LYS A 137 -15.27 24.61 -3.98
CA LYS A 137 -15.67 23.62 -5.00
C LYS A 137 -15.04 23.91 -6.36
N GLN A 138 -15.07 25.18 -6.79
CA GLN A 138 -14.47 25.61 -8.06
C GLN A 138 -12.94 25.45 -8.05
N GLN A 139 -12.27 25.76 -6.94
CA GLN A 139 -10.82 25.61 -6.81
C GLN A 139 -10.39 24.14 -6.83
N VAL A 140 -11.16 23.28 -6.16
CA VAL A 140 -10.94 21.82 -6.17
C VAL A 140 -11.18 21.26 -7.56
N GLU A 141 -12.27 21.65 -8.22
CA GLU A 141 -12.57 21.23 -9.59
C GLU A 141 -11.46 21.67 -10.56
N GLN A 142 -11.02 22.93 -10.48
CA GLN A 142 -9.91 23.44 -11.30
C GLN A 142 -8.61 22.66 -11.11
N ARG A 143 -8.35 22.16 -9.90
CA ARG A 143 -7.19 21.30 -9.63
C ARG A 143 -7.37 19.87 -10.14
N ILE A 144 -8.56 19.27 -10.01
CA ILE A 144 -8.80 17.87 -10.37
C ILE A 144 -8.93 17.68 -11.89
N ARG A 145 -9.57 18.64 -12.57
CA ARG A 145 -9.95 18.51 -13.98
C ARG A 145 -8.79 18.17 -14.94
N PRO A 146 -7.56 18.73 -14.79
CA PRO A 146 -6.41 18.33 -15.60
C PRO A 146 -6.02 16.85 -15.41
N TYR A 147 -6.13 16.31 -14.19
CA TYR A 147 -5.79 14.91 -13.90
C TYR A 147 -6.79 13.94 -14.51
N VAL A 148 -8.06 14.32 -14.63
CA VAL A 148 -9.07 13.50 -15.34
C VAL A 148 -8.65 13.27 -16.79
N ASN A 149 -8.22 14.33 -17.47
CA ASN A 149 -7.71 14.24 -18.84
C ASN A 149 -6.42 13.41 -18.92
N GLN A 150 -5.55 13.51 -17.91
CA GLN A 150 -4.31 12.75 -17.85
C GLN A 150 -4.58 11.24 -17.68
N VAL A 151 -5.56 10.84 -16.86
CA VAL A 151 -5.90 9.43 -16.66
C VAL A 151 -6.51 8.83 -17.93
N GLN A 152 -7.32 9.58 -18.67
CA GLN A 152 -7.87 9.14 -19.94
C GLN A 152 -6.80 8.75 -20.98
N MET A 153 -5.58 9.32 -20.89
CA MET A 153 -4.47 8.95 -21.75
C MET A 153 -4.07 7.47 -21.63
N TYR A 154 -4.29 6.83 -20.47
CA TYR A 154 -3.95 5.41 -20.28
C TYR A 154 -4.92 4.46 -20.99
N GLU A 155 -6.09 4.96 -21.42
CA GLU A 155 -7.09 4.18 -22.16
C GLU A 155 -6.85 4.16 -23.68
N ASP A 156 -5.88 4.94 -24.17
CA ASP A 156 -5.49 4.94 -25.57
C ASP A 156 -4.83 3.60 -25.97
N LEU A 157 -5.50 2.86 -26.87
CA LEU A 157 -5.07 1.55 -27.35
C LEU A 157 -3.66 1.57 -27.94
N TYR A 158 -3.29 2.63 -28.68
CA TYR A 158 -1.97 2.74 -29.29
C TYR A 158 -0.88 2.80 -28.21
N ARG A 159 -1.12 3.55 -27.13
CA ARG A 159 -0.18 3.65 -26.00
C ARG A 159 -0.08 2.34 -25.24
N GLN A 160 -1.21 1.66 -25.03
CA GLN A 160 -1.22 0.35 -24.40
C GLN A 160 -0.43 -0.68 -25.21
N GLU A 161 -0.58 -0.72 -26.53
CA GLU A 161 0.18 -1.60 -27.41
C GLU A 161 1.68 -1.31 -27.37
N MET A 162 2.07 -0.03 -27.44
CA MET A 162 3.48 0.37 -27.35
C MET A 162 4.09 0.05 -25.97
N ALA A 163 3.32 0.21 -24.89
CA ALA A 163 3.73 -0.22 -23.57
C ALA A 163 3.94 -1.74 -23.51
N ARG A 164 2.99 -2.53 -24.05
CA ARG A 164 3.09 -4.01 -24.10
C ARG A 164 4.30 -4.51 -24.91
N LYS A 165 4.70 -3.79 -25.97
CA LYS A 165 5.93 -4.10 -26.72
C LYS A 165 7.21 -3.88 -25.90
N THR A 166 7.16 -2.98 -24.92
CA THR A 166 8.31 -2.62 -24.08
C THR A 166 8.39 -3.53 -22.84
N VAL A 167 7.24 -3.92 -22.28
CA VAL A 167 7.16 -4.78 -21.09
C VAL A 167 7.32 -6.25 -21.49
N PRO A 168 8.23 -7.02 -20.87
CA PRO A 168 8.42 -8.44 -21.18
C PRO A 168 7.37 -9.32 -20.49
N VAL A 169 6.10 -9.20 -20.91
CA VAL A 169 4.92 -9.82 -20.25
C VAL A 169 5.11 -11.33 -20.03
N ASP A 170 5.47 -12.09 -21.07
CA ASP A 170 5.63 -13.55 -20.98
C ASP A 170 6.64 -13.97 -19.89
N LYS A 171 7.75 -13.23 -19.76
CA LYS A 171 8.78 -13.51 -18.75
C LYS A 171 8.29 -13.19 -17.34
N LEU A 172 7.42 -12.20 -17.19
CA LEU A 172 6.84 -11.83 -15.90
C LEU A 172 5.78 -12.84 -15.47
N GLU A 173 4.96 -13.32 -16.41
CA GLU A 173 3.98 -14.38 -16.17
C GLU A 173 4.67 -15.70 -15.78
N GLU A 174 5.74 -16.09 -16.47
CA GLU A 174 6.55 -17.26 -16.10
C GLU A 174 7.07 -17.14 -14.66
N LYS A 175 7.66 -15.99 -14.32
CA LYS A 175 8.16 -15.73 -12.95
C LYS A 175 7.04 -15.76 -11.91
N ALA A 176 5.86 -15.26 -12.25
CA ALA A 176 4.70 -15.27 -11.36
C ALA A 176 4.24 -16.69 -11.06
N LEU A 177 4.11 -17.54 -12.09
CA LEU A 177 3.76 -18.95 -11.93
C LEU A 177 4.82 -19.72 -11.13
N VAL A 178 6.11 -19.47 -11.40
CA VAL A 178 7.21 -20.06 -10.63
C VAL A 178 7.15 -19.64 -9.16
N SER A 179 6.82 -18.39 -8.85
CA SER A 179 6.69 -17.93 -7.47
C SER A 179 5.54 -18.64 -6.73
N LEU A 180 4.39 -18.81 -7.37
CA LEU A 180 3.23 -19.52 -6.81
C LEU A 180 3.52 -21.01 -6.59
N GLY A 181 4.21 -21.65 -7.55
CA GLY A 181 4.60 -23.06 -7.42
C GLY A 181 5.58 -23.32 -6.27
N ARG A 182 6.49 -22.38 -6.00
CA ARG A 182 7.42 -22.47 -4.84
C ARG A 182 6.71 -22.35 -3.50
N GLU A 183 5.58 -21.66 -3.45
CA GLU A 183 4.75 -21.50 -2.27
C GLU A 183 3.82 -22.70 -2.03
N GLY A 184 3.90 -23.73 -2.89
CA GLY A 184 3.10 -24.95 -2.79
C GLY A 184 1.73 -24.85 -3.45
N ASN A 185 1.42 -23.74 -4.15
CA ASN A 185 0.15 -23.57 -4.84
C ASN A 185 0.24 -24.12 -6.27
N CYS A 186 -0.06 -25.42 -6.43
CA CYS A 186 0.02 -26.13 -7.71
C CYS A 186 -1.16 -25.83 -8.67
N LYS A 187 -2.22 -25.17 -8.19
CA LYS A 187 -3.39 -24.77 -9.01
C LYS A 187 -3.89 -23.39 -8.58
N PRO A 188 -3.13 -22.33 -8.88
CA PRO A 188 -3.49 -20.99 -8.45
C PRO A 188 -4.75 -20.51 -9.18
N THR A 189 -5.64 -19.85 -8.44
CA THR A 189 -6.80 -19.13 -8.97
C THR A 189 -6.36 -17.95 -9.84
N LYS A 190 -7.26 -17.41 -10.68
CA LYS A 190 -6.97 -16.23 -11.50
C LYS A 190 -6.51 -15.03 -10.66
N VAL A 191 -7.14 -14.80 -9.52
CA VAL A 191 -6.79 -13.67 -8.62
C VAL A 191 -5.38 -13.83 -8.06
N GLU A 192 -4.98 -15.05 -7.69
CA GLU A 192 -3.61 -15.33 -7.21
C GLU A 192 -2.58 -15.14 -8.33
N GLN A 193 -2.90 -15.55 -9.56
CA GLN A 193 -2.06 -15.33 -10.73
C GLN A 193 -1.90 -13.84 -11.05
N ASP A 194 -3.01 -13.09 -11.09
CA ASP A 194 -3.01 -11.65 -11.36
C ASP A 194 -2.20 -10.89 -10.28
N ASN A 195 -2.34 -11.27 -9.01
CA ASN A 195 -1.58 -10.71 -7.91
C ASN A 195 -0.09 -11.04 -8.01
N ALA A 196 0.26 -12.30 -8.30
CA ALA A 196 1.66 -12.71 -8.49
C ALA A 196 2.29 -11.98 -9.68
N PHE A 197 1.55 -11.83 -10.78
CA PHE A 197 1.97 -11.05 -11.94
C PHE A 197 2.20 -9.58 -11.59
N LEU A 198 1.28 -8.95 -10.86
CA LEU A 198 1.42 -7.57 -10.40
C LEU A 198 2.70 -7.38 -9.58
N LEU A 199 3.02 -8.32 -8.69
CA LEU A 199 4.27 -8.27 -7.92
C LEU A 199 5.52 -8.37 -8.82
N GLN A 200 5.51 -9.26 -9.82
CA GLN A 200 6.63 -9.35 -10.79
C GLN A 200 6.75 -8.08 -11.63
N LEU A 201 5.63 -7.49 -12.03
CA LEU A 201 5.59 -6.24 -12.78
C LEU A 201 6.18 -5.08 -11.96
N LEU A 202 5.84 -4.96 -10.67
CA LEU A 202 6.42 -3.96 -9.77
C LEU A 202 7.93 -4.13 -9.61
N PHE A 203 8.41 -5.37 -9.46
CA PHE A 203 9.84 -5.66 -9.38
C PHE A 203 10.58 -5.27 -10.67
N TRP A 204 10.02 -5.65 -11.82
CA TRP A 204 10.56 -5.27 -13.12
C TRP A 204 10.60 -3.75 -13.31
N PHE A 205 9.52 -3.06 -12.93
CA PHE A 205 9.44 -1.61 -13.03
C PHE A 205 10.54 -0.94 -12.19
N LYS A 206 10.73 -1.39 -10.95
CA LYS A 206 11.75 -0.84 -10.05
C LYS A 206 13.19 -1.03 -10.56
N GLN A 207 13.45 -2.07 -11.33
CA GLN A 207 14.77 -2.32 -11.93
C GLN A 207 14.97 -1.60 -13.27
N SER A 208 13.89 -1.46 -14.05
CA SER A 208 13.96 -0.89 -15.39
C SER A 208 14.03 0.64 -15.36
N PHE A 209 13.35 1.26 -14.40
CA PHE A 209 13.34 2.70 -14.23
C PHE A 209 14.31 3.14 -13.14
N ARG A 210 15.06 4.20 -13.40
CA ARG A 210 16.02 4.79 -12.47
C ARG A 210 15.43 6.06 -11.87
N LEU A 211 15.61 6.22 -10.57
CA LEU A 211 15.34 7.50 -9.93
C LEU A 211 16.46 8.47 -10.32
N VAL A 212 16.10 9.63 -10.85
CA VAL A 212 17.05 10.67 -11.26
C VAL A 212 16.87 11.86 -10.32
N ASN A 213 17.87 12.11 -9.48
CA ASN A 213 17.96 13.35 -8.67
C ASN A 213 18.73 14.44 -9.43
N THR A 214 19.82 14.04 -10.06
CA THR A 214 20.67 14.88 -10.89
C THR A 214 21.06 14.07 -12.13
N PRO A 215 20.77 14.54 -13.35
CA PRO A 215 21.13 13.80 -14.56
C PRO A 215 22.66 13.75 -14.74
N PRO A 216 23.22 12.62 -15.23
CA PRO A 216 24.63 12.58 -15.62
C PRO A 216 24.87 13.46 -16.85
N CYS A 217 26.09 13.97 -17.01
CA CYS A 217 26.44 14.80 -18.16
C CYS A 217 26.41 14.00 -19.47
N ASP A 218 25.74 14.52 -20.51
CA ASP A 218 25.62 13.85 -21.82
C ASP A 218 26.96 13.61 -22.52
N SER A 219 27.97 14.47 -22.27
CA SER A 219 29.27 14.37 -22.94
C SER A 219 30.27 13.47 -22.20
N CYS A 220 30.32 13.53 -20.86
CA CYS A 220 31.34 12.84 -20.07
C CYS A 220 30.82 11.83 -19.05
N GLY A 221 29.50 11.77 -18.80
CA GLY A 221 28.88 10.88 -17.82
C GLY A 221 29.07 11.27 -16.35
N ASN A 222 29.80 12.34 -16.06
CA ASN A 222 30.05 12.81 -14.69
C ASN A 222 28.83 13.50 -14.06
N GLU A 223 28.90 13.69 -12.75
CA GLU A 223 27.88 14.41 -11.98
C GLU A 223 27.76 15.87 -12.42
N THR A 224 26.51 16.32 -12.56
CA THR A 224 26.17 17.70 -12.91
C THR A 224 25.71 18.48 -11.67
N ARG A 225 25.65 19.80 -11.78
CA ARG A 225 25.15 20.72 -10.75
C ARG A 225 23.94 21.47 -11.29
N SER A 226 22.88 21.59 -10.49
CA SER A 226 21.71 22.37 -10.87
C SER A 226 22.06 23.84 -11.07
N GLN A 227 21.62 24.40 -12.20
CA GLN A 227 21.79 25.80 -12.58
C GLN A 227 20.50 26.60 -12.43
N GLY A 228 19.34 25.93 -12.41
CA GLY A 228 18.03 26.55 -12.25
C GLY A 228 17.00 25.97 -13.22
N MET A 229 15.96 26.74 -13.52
CA MET A 229 14.93 26.37 -14.49
C MET A 229 15.20 26.97 -15.87
N GLY A 230 14.96 26.19 -16.91
CA GLY A 230 15.02 26.60 -18.31
C GLY A 230 13.64 26.68 -18.96
N VAL A 231 13.61 27.16 -20.20
CA VAL A 231 12.43 27.14 -21.07
C VAL A 231 12.43 25.83 -21.86
N ALA A 232 11.29 25.14 -21.93
CA ALA A 232 11.16 23.94 -22.72
C ALA A 232 11.33 24.24 -24.22
N ASN A 233 12.17 23.44 -24.88
CA ASN A 233 12.35 23.48 -26.32
C ASN A 233 11.13 22.85 -27.03
N SER A 234 10.97 23.14 -28.33
CA SER A 234 9.83 22.63 -29.11
C SER A 234 9.72 21.11 -29.08
N SER A 235 10.84 20.39 -29.14
CA SER A 235 10.89 18.92 -29.03
C SER A 235 10.42 18.41 -27.68
N GLU A 236 10.71 19.11 -26.59
CA GLU A 236 10.33 18.72 -25.22
C GLU A 236 8.84 19.00 -24.98
N THR A 237 8.34 20.12 -25.50
CA THR A 237 6.92 20.47 -25.43
C THR A 237 6.04 19.43 -26.13
N VAL A 238 6.49 18.86 -27.26
CA VAL A 238 5.77 17.77 -27.96
C VAL A 238 5.54 16.55 -27.06
N TYR A 239 6.48 16.27 -26.14
CA TYR A 239 6.37 15.18 -25.18
C TYR A 239 5.73 15.60 -23.84
N GLY A 240 5.18 16.81 -23.75
CA GLY A 240 4.45 17.29 -22.58
C GLY A 240 5.32 17.87 -21.47
N ALA A 241 6.60 18.17 -21.74
CA ALA A 241 7.45 18.84 -20.76
C ALA A 241 7.00 20.29 -20.58
N SER A 242 6.56 20.64 -19.36
CA SER A 242 6.17 22.00 -18.98
C SER A 242 7.24 22.74 -18.17
N ARG A 243 8.12 22.00 -17.50
CA ARG A 243 9.19 22.49 -16.63
C ARG A 243 10.48 21.75 -16.98
N VAL A 244 11.56 22.50 -17.22
CA VAL A 244 12.87 21.94 -17.57
C VAL A 244 13.90 22.43 -16.57
N GLU A 245 14.62 21.50 -15.95
CA GLU A 245 15.69 21.79 -15.02
C GLU A 245 17.03 21.80 -15.76
N LEU A 246 17.80 22.88 -15.60
CA LEU A 246 19.10 23.04 -16.23
C LEU A 246 20.20 22.57 -15.30
N TYR A 247 21.15 21.82 -15.86
CA TYR A 247 22.29 21.27 -15.15
C TYR A 247 23.59 21.57 -15.90
N CYS A 248 24.61 22.00 -15.16
CA CYS A 248 25.95 22.27 -15.69
C CYS A 248 26.91 21.15 -15.27
N CYS A 249 27.80 20.74 -16.17
CA CYS A 249 28.83 19.78 -15.84
C CYS A 249 29.86 20.41 -14.89
N ASN A 250 30.33 19.66 -13.89
CA ASN A 250 31.37 20.13 -12.97
C ASN A 250 32.80 19.91 -13.50
N SER A 251 32.95 19.25 -14.66
CA SER A 251 34.25 18.90 -15.28
C SER A 251 34.73 19.96 -16.25
#